data_AF-A0A858RRJ5-F1
#
_entry.id   AF-A0A858RRJ5-F1
#
_cell.length_a   1.000
_cell.length_b   1.000
_cell.length_c   1.000
_cell.angle_alpha   90.00
_cell.angle_beta   90.00
_cell.angle_gamma   90.00
#
_symmetry.space_group_name_H-M   'P 1'
#
loop_
_entity.id
_entity.type
_entity.pdbx_description
1 polymer ?
#
loop_
_entity_poly.entity_id
_entity_poly.type
_entity_poly.pdbx_seq_one_letter_code
_entity_poly.pdbx_strand_id
1 'polypeptide(L)'
;MTPKPLHRSITLWSGIFMMLFIAWAWRDSMKMVSHLSYGRTTSFSLGSMMGIEIRPVSGPPDSGRVPLEKSLFGPTVAASLPPPLFLRGEAQKSGMSWIPGEATHKHFARYTKIEPKGYRAILIPYWIPLMLSVLIWSGLLLWRAKRHRPAGHAVLTESSA
;
A
#
# COMPACT_ATOMS: atom_id res chain seq x y z
N MET A 1 18.58 -37.43 -3.91
CA MET A 1 18.62 -35.99 -4.25
C MET A 1 18.56 -35.20 -2.96
N THR A 2 19.62 -34.47 -2.60
CA THR A 2 19.60 -33.59 -1.44
C THR A 2 18.64 -32.42 -1.71
N PRO A 3 17.74 -32.07 -0.76
CA PRO A 3 16.84 -30.94 -0.95
C PRO A 3 17.68 -29.68 -1.19
N LYS A 4 17.41 -28.97 -2.30
CA LYS A 4 18.10 -27.70 -2.58
C LYS A 4 17.85 -26.77 -1.39
N PRO A 5 18.90 -26.19 -0.80
CA PRO A 5 18.74 -25.45 0.44
C PRO A 5 17.89 -24.19 0.22
N LEU A 6 16.97 -23.96 1.16
CA LEU A 6 15.94 -22.91 1.06
C LEU A 6 16.54 -21.50 0.86
N HIS A 7 17.73 -21.25 1.42
CA HIS A 7 18.43 -19.97 1.33
C HIS A 7 18.88 -19.60 -0.09
N ARG A 8 18.88 -20.53 -1.05
CA ARG A 8 19.17 -20.24 -2.48
C ARG A 8 17.91 -20.00 -3.31
N SER A 9 16.74 -19.99 -2.67
CA SER A 9 15.47 -19.80 -3.34
C SER A 9 15.25 -18.33 -3.70
N ILE A 10 15.14 -18.03 -5.01
CA ILE A 10 14.72 -16.70 -5.49
C ILE A 10 13.38 -16.29 -4.90
N THR A 11 12.43 -17.22 -4.77
CA THR A 11 11.10 -16.98 -4.15
C THR A 11 11.19 -16.54 -2.69
N LEU A 12 12.18 -17.04 -1.95
CA LEU A 12 12.37 -16.65 -0.55
C LEU A 12 12.82 -15.19 -0.48
N TRP A 13 13.90 -14.88 -1.19
CA TRP A 13 14.49 -13.54 -1.20
C TRP A 13 13.56 -12.49 -1.80
N SER A 14 12.86 -12.80 -2.89
CA SER A 14 11.93 -11.85 -3.52
C SER A 14 10.82 -11.41 -2.56
N GLY A 15 10.24 -12.34 -1.80
CA GLY A 15 9.23 -12.00 -0.79
C GLY A 15 9.79 -11.16 0.35
N ILE A 16 10.99 -11.51 0.85
CA ILE A 16 11.67 -10.72 1.90
C ILE A 16 11.94 -9.31 1.41
N PHE A 17 12.53 -9.14 0.22
CA PHE A 17 12.81 -7.82 -0.33
C PHE A 17 11.52 -7.02 -0.58
N MET A 18 10.45 -7.65 -1.06
CA MET A 18 9.17 -6.98 -1.25
C MET A 18 8.57 -6.49 0.08
N MET A 19 8.58 -7.32 1.13
CA MET A 19 8.11 -6.92 2.47
C MET A 19 8.95 -5.80 3.06
N LEU A 20 10.29 -5.88 2.95
CA LEU A 20 11.20 -4.82 3.40
C LEU A 20 10.97 -3.50 2.65
N PHE A 21 10.75 -3.57 1.34
CA PHE A 21 10.44 -2.40 0.53
C PHE A 21 9.11 -1.75 0.96
N ILE A 22 8.05 -2.54 1.18
CA ILE A 22 6.75 -2.03 1.64
C ILE A 22 6.89 -1.40 3.03
N ALA A 23 7.61 -2.04 3.96
CA ALA A 23 7.84 -1.51 5.30
C ALA A 23 8.67 -0.21 5.28
N TRP A 24 9.68 -0.15 4.41
CA TRP A 24 10.45 1.07 4.17
C TRP A 24 9.58 2.19 3.61
N ALA A 25 8.79 1.90 2.57
CA ALA A 25 7.89 2.88 1.95
C ALA A 25 6.82 3.37 2.93
N TRP A 26 6.30 2.49 3.79
CA TRP A 26 5.39 2.85 4.86
C TRP A 26 6.06 3.84 5.82
N ARG A 27 7.26 3.51 6.33
CA ARG A 27 8.02 4.41 7.22
C ARG A 27 8.35 5.74 6.55
N ASP A 28 8.69 5.71 5.26
CA ASP A 28 8.99 6.91 4.49
C ASP A 28 7.76 7.83 4.35
N SER A 29 6.59 7.25 4.08
CA SER A 29 5.33 8.00 3.97
C SER A 29 4.93 8.76 5.24
N MET A 30 5.45 8.35 6.41
CA MET A 30 5.24 9.07 7.67
C MET A 30 6.08 10.35 7.79
N LYS A 31 7.10 10.51 6.94
CA LYS A 31 8.05 11.63 6.97
C LYS A 31 8.01 12.47 5.71
N MET A 32 7.67 11.86 4.59
CA MET A 32 7.73 12.43 3.26
C MET A 32 6.40 12.27 2.57
N VAL A 33 6.03 13.30 1.82
CA VAL A 33 4.95 13.24 0.84
C VAL A 33 5.60 13.09 -0.52
N SER A 34 5.24 12.04 -1.25
CA SER A 34 5.67 11.86 -2.63
C SER A 34 4.45 11.83 -3.52
N HIS A 35 4.48 12.52 -4.66
CA HIS A 35 3.38 12.49 -5.62
C HIS A 35 3.90 12.50 -7.05
N LEU A 36 3.09 11.94 -7.94
CA LEU A 36 3.27 11.93 -9.38
C LEU A 36 1.92 12.18 -10.03
N SER A 37 1.81 13.29 -10.73
CA SER A 37 0.62 13.74 -11.44
C SER A 37 0.84 13.64 -12.94
N TYR A 38 -0.12 13.05 -13.64
CA TYR A 38 -0.15 13.04 -15.10
C TYR A 38 -1.59 13.18 -15.59
N GLY A 39 -1.85 14.29 -16.27
CA GLY A 39 -3.19 14.62 -16.77
C GLY A 39 -4.19 14.79 -15.63
N ARG A 40 -5.17 13.89 -15.56
CA ARG A 40 -6.21 13.89 -14.52
C ARG A 40 -5.86 13.02 -13.31
N THR A 41 -4.79 12.25 -13.38
CA THR A 41 -4.49 11.22 -12.37
C THR A 41 -3.28 11.64 -11.56
N THR A 42 -3.40 11.58 -10.24
CA THR A 42 -2.28 11.80 -9.33
C THR A 42 -2.14 10.60 -8.41
N SER A 43 -0.97 9.98 -8.46
CA SER A 43 -0.55 8.96 -7.49
C SER A 43 0.22 9.64 -6.37
N PHE A 44 0.00 9.23 -5.13
CA PHE A 44 0.70 9.81 -3.99
C PHE A 44 0.96 8.80 -2.88
N SER A 45 1.94 9.13 -2.04
CA SER A 45 2.27 8.44 -0.80
C SER A 45 2.36 9.47 0.32
N LEU A 46 1.62 9.24 1.39
CA LEU A 46 1.45 10.17 2.48
C LEU A 46 0.85 9.47 3.72
N GLY A 47 1.38 9.77 4.90
CA GLY A 47 0.66 9.56 6.17
C GLY A 47 0.24 8.11 6.40
N SER A 48 1.12 7.14 6.11
CA SER A 48 0.83 5.70 6.18
C SER A 48 -0.13 5.16 5.11
N MET A 49 -0.39 5.92 4.05
CA MET A 49 -1.23 5.53 2.94
C MET A 49 -0.53 5.77 1.60
N MET A 50 -0.90 4.98 0.60
CA MET A 50 -0.68 5.28 -0.81
C MET A 50 -2.02 5.43 -1.49
N GLY A 51 -2.10 6.22 -2.54
CA GLY A 51 -3.37 6.41 -3.22
C GLY A 51 -3.24 6.90 -4.63
N ILE A 52 -4.38 6.86 -5.30
CA ILE A 52 -4.58 7.47 -6.61
C ILE A 52 -5.81 8.36 -6.49
N GLU A 53 -5.67 9.59 -6.92
CA GLU A 53 -6.78 10.51 -7.12
C GLU A 53 -6.97 10.82 -8.60
N ILE A 54 -8.22 11.07 -8.97
CA ILE A 54 -8.66 11.48 -10.29
C ILE A 54 -9.31 12.85 -10.11
N ARG A 55 -8.68 13.87 -10.68
CA ARG A 55 -9.15 15.25 -10.66
C ARG A 55 -10.17 15.50 -11.78
N PRO A 56 -11.12 16.42 -11.58
CA PRO A 56 -12.09 16.77 -12.61
C PRO A 56 -11.43 17.47 -13.80
N VAL A 57 -10.36 18.25 -13.56
CA VAL A 57 -9.62 18.99 -14.58
C VAL A 57 -8.23 18.39 -14.72
N SER A 58 -7.74 18.31 -15.97
CA SER A 58 -6.38 17.85 -16.26
C SER A 58 -5.38 18.94 -15.89
N GLY A 59 -4.32 18.55 -15.17
CA GLY A 59 -3.17 19.40 -14.90
C GLY A 59 -1.99 19.09 -15.82
N PRO A 60 -0.96 19.94 -15.83
CA PRO A 60 0.34 19.59 -16.40
C PRO A 60 0.95 18.40 -15.63
N PRO A 61 1.87 17.63 -16.25
CA PRO A 61 2.67 16.66 -15.53
C PRO A 61 3.43 17.33 -14.39
N ASP A 62 3.39 16.73 -13.21
CA ASP A 62 4.06 17.25 -12.03
C ASP A 62 4.52 16.08 -11.15
N SER A 63 5.65 16.23 -10.48
CA SER A 63 6.13 15.25 -9.53
C SER A 63 6.94 15.94 -8.46
N GLY A 64 6.75 15.52 -7.23
CA GLY A 64 7.42 16.16 -6.12
C GLY A 64 7.57 15.25 -4.93
N ARG A 65 8.58 15.58 -4.12
CA ARG A 65 8.80 14.99 -2.82
C ARG A 65 9.09 16.10 -1.84
N VAL A 66 8.27 16.18 -0.79
CA VAL A 66 8.40 17.22 0.23
C VAL A 66 8.34 16.61 1.62
N PRO A 67 9.11 17.12 2.59
CA PRO A 67 8.93 16.76 3.99
C PRO A 67 7.50 17.02 4.43
N LEU A 68 6.94 16.08 5.19
CA LEU A 68 5.56 16.15 5.64
C LEU A 68 5.26 17.41 6.45
N GLU A 69 6.19 17.83 7.31
CA GLU A 69 6.14 19.07 8.09
C GLU A 69 6.00 20.34 7.22
N LYS A 70 6.51 20.29 5.99
CA LYS A 70 6.42 21.39 5.00
C LYS A 70 5.25 21.20 4.05
N SER A 71 4.54 20.07 4.14
CA SER A 71 3.36 19.80 3.35
C SER A 71 2.14 20.48 3.95
N LEU A 72 1.13 20.72 3.13
CA LEU A 72 -0.15 21.29 3.57
C LEU A 72 -0.82 20.42 4.65
N PHE A 73 -0.53 19.11 4.69
CA PHE A 73 -1.17 18.13 5.56
C PHE A 73 -0.69 18.19 7.02
N GLY A 74 0.45 18.83 7.31
CA GLY A 74 1.02 18.89 8.66
C GLY A 74 1.54 17.54 9.18
N PRO A 75 2.06 17.47 10.42
CA PRO A 75 2.66 16.25 10.98
C PRO A 75 1.62 15.12 11.12
N THR A 76 2.02 13.87 10.85
CA THR A 76 1.16 12.69 11.05
C THR A 76 1.16 12.32 12.52
N VAL A 77 -0.03 12.16 13.10
CA VAL A 77 -0.16 11.54 14.43
C VAL A 77 0.10 10.05 14.28
N ALA A 78 1.21 9.57 14.86
CA ALA A 78 1.87 8.29 14.57
C ALA A 78 1.09 7.00 14.91
N ALA A 79 -0.22 7.03 15.16
CA ALA A 79 -0.86 5.97 15.96
C ALA A 79 -2.02 5.19 15.31
N SER A 80 -2.53 5.53 14.12
CA SER A 80 -3.63 4.76 13.54
C SER A 80 -3.20 3.96 12.32
N LEU A 81 -3.46 2.65 12.31
CA LEU A 81 -3.64 1.89 11.07
C LEU A 81 -4.89 2.46 10.39
N PRO A 82 -4.76 3.30 9.34
CA PRO A 82 -5.94 3.92 8.77
C PRO A 82 -6.79 2.84 8.09
N PRO A 83 -8.12 3.00 8.06
CA PRO A 83 -8.95 2.17 7.20
C PRO A 83 -8.70 2.54 5.73
N PRO A 84 -8.96 1.62 4.77
CA PRO A 84 -9.02 2.00 3.37
C PRO A 84 -10.12 3.03 3.16
N LEU A 85 -9.86 4.04 2.33
CA LEU A 85 -10.80 5.12 2.05
C LEU A 85 -11.10 5.21 0.57
N PHE A 86 -12.40 5.30 0.27
CA PHE A 86 -12.91 5.62 -1.05
C PHE A 86 -13.59 6.98 -0.95
N LEU A 87 -13.02 7.93 -1.66
CA LEU A 87 -13.32 9.34 -1.56
C LEU A 87 -13.97 9.79 -2.87
N ARG A 88 -15.05 10.54 -2.75
CA ARG A 88 -15.77 11.12 -3.89
C ARG A 88 -16.07 12.57 -3.58
N GLY A 89 -15.70 13.47 -4.49
CA GLY A 89 -15.97 14.90 -4.35
C GLY A 89 -17.47 15.16 -4.35
N GLU A 90 -17.92 15.94 -3.36
CA GLU A 90 -19.28 16.46 -3.31
C GLU A 90 -19.33 17.87 -3.91
N ALA A 91 -20.52 18.41 -4.23
CA ALA A 91 -20.59 19.81 -4.63
C ALA A 91 -20.06 20.68 -3.47
N GLN A 92 -19.04 21.49 -3.74
CA GLN A 92 -18.40 22.38 -2.77
C GLN A 92 -19.47 23.14 -1.97
N LYS A 93 -19.62 22.81 -0.68
CA LYS A 93 -20.47 23.58 0.22
C LYS A 93 -19.70 24.85 0.60
N SER A 94 -20.23 26.01 0.26
CA SER A 94 -19.65 27.30 0.63
C SER A 94 -19.41 27.36 2.14
N GLY A 95 -18.22 27.80 2.56
CA GLY A 95 -17.88 28.04 3.97
C GLY A 95 -16.92 27.04 4.65
N MET A 96 -16.44 26.00 3.97
CA MET A 96 -15.37 25.14 4.51
C MET A 96 -13.98 25.67 4.12
N SER A 97 -13.24 26.23 5.09
CA SER A 97 -11.84 26.61 4.94
C SER A 97 -10.90 25.46 5.35
N TRP A 98 -9.76 25.33 4.66
CA TRP A 98 -8.69 24.41 5.05
C TRP A 98 -8.22 24.75 6.47
N ILE A 99 -8.25 23.76 7.38
CA ILE A 99 -7.71 23.91 8.74
C ILE A 99 -6.38 23.15 8.76
N PRO A 100 -5.22 23.85 8.70
CA PRO A 100 -3.93 23.21 8.84
C PRO A 100 -3.81 22.60 10.24
N GLY A 101 -3.28 21.38 10.36
CA GLY A 101 -2.95 20.86 11.69
C GLY A 101 -2.73 19.37 11.82
N GLU A 102 -3.40 18.52 11.04
CA GLU A 102 -3.27 17.06 11.24
C GLU A 102 -3.42 16.26 9.93
N ALA A 103 -2.40 15.48 9.57
CA ALA A 103 -2.46 14.54 8.44
C ALA A 103 -3.17 13.24 8.85
N THR A 104 -4.40 13.35 9.35
CA THR A 104 -5.20 12.18 9.77
C THR A 104 -6.13 11.74 8.64
N HIS A 105 -6.49 10.46 8.58
CA HIS A 105 -7.49 9.93 7.64
C HIS A 105 -8.85 10.70 7.69
N LYS A 106 -9.18 11.28 8.85
CA LYS A 106 -10.35 12.17 9.05
C LYS A 106 -10.21 13.51 8.31
N HIS A 107 -9.00 14.05 8.18
CA HIS A 107 -8.73 15.24 7.37
C HIS A 107 -8.93 14.95 5.89
N PHE A 108 -8.50 13.78 5.42
CA PHE A 108 -8.78 13.34 4.04
C PHE A 108 -10.27 13.25 3.74
N ALA A 109 -11.07 12.69 4.66
CA ALA A 109 -12.52 12.64 4.53
C ALA A 109 -13.21 14.02 4.61
N ARG A 110 -12.56 15.03 5.22
CA ARG A 110 -13.04 16.43 5.16
C ARG A 110 -12.66 17.11 3.86
N TYR A 111 -11.48 16.81 3.32
CA TYR A 111 -10.99 17.37 2.06
C TYR A 111 -11.94 17.09 0.89
N THR A 112 -12.54 15.89 0.84
CA THR A 112 -13.53 15.54 -0.19
C THR A 112 -14.81 16.35 -0.20
N LYS A 113 -15.14 17.02 0.92
CA LYS A 113 -16.31 17.91 0.99
C LYS A 113 -16.04 19.28 0.36
N ILE A 114 -14.78 19.58 0.10
CA ILE A 114 -14.30 20.84 -0.49
C ILE A 114 -13.96 20.63 -1.97
N GLU A 115 -13.58 19.41 -2.36
CA GLU A 115 -13.23 19.05 -3.74
C GLU A 115 -14.45 19.06 -4.69
N PRO A 116 -14.30 19.48 -5.96
CA PRO A 116 -15.42 19.65 -6.87
C PRO A 116 -16.05 18.31 -7.28
N LYS A 117 -17.29 18.39 -7.79
CA LYS A 117 -17.96 17.28 -8.47
C LYS A 117 -17.04 16.70 -9.54
N GLY A 118 -16.72 15.41 -9.42
CA GLY A 118 -15.84 14.69 -10.34
C GLY A 118 -14.51 14.27 -9.74
N TYR A 119 -14.13 14.79 -8.56
CA TYR A 119 -13.01 14.24 -7.80
C TYR A 119 -13.31 12.82 -7.32
N ARG A 120 -12.35 11.91 -7.45
CA ARG A 120 -12.39 10.57 -6.89
C ARG A 120 -11.01 10.23 -6.34
N ALA A 121 -10.92 9.61 -5.19
CA ALA A 121 -9.66 9.09 -4.70
C ALA A 121 -9.82 7.73 -4.02
N ILE A 122 -8.79 6.91 -4.13
CA ILE A 122 -8.67 5.63 -3.44
C ILE A 122 -7.40 5.69 -2.63
N LEU A 123 -7.52 5.49 -1.32
CA LEU A 123 -6.39 5.48 -0.40
C LEU A 123 -6.28 4.11 0.24
N ILE A 124 -5.13 3.48 0.04
CA ILE A 124 -4.79 2.14 0.50
C ILE A 124 -3.71 2.29 1.59
N PRO A 125 -4.02 1.95 2.84
CA PRO A 125 -3.03 1.84 3.92
C PRO A 125 -1.93 0.85 3.58
N TYR A 126 -0.67 1.14 3.93
CA TYR A 126 0.47 0.25 3.65
C TYR A 126 0.38 -1.13 4.32
N TRP A 127 -0.38 -1.27 5.41
CA TRP A 127 -0.58 -2.57 6.06
C TRP A 127 -1.34 -3.57 5.16
N ILE A 128 -2.20 -3.09 4.25
CA ILE A 128 -2.94 -3.94 3.31
C ILE A 128 -2.01 -4.65 2.31
N PRO A 129 -1.20 -3.94 1.48
CA PRO A 129 -0.28 -4.60 0.57
C PRO A 129 0.79 -5.41 1.30
N LEU A 130 1.17 -5.02 2.52
CA LEU A 130 2.06 -5.84 3.36
C LEU A 130 1.42 -7.20 3.69
N MET A 131 0.16 -7.21 4.13
CA MET A 131 -0.55 -8.45 4.42
C MET A 131 -0.79 -9.30 3.17
N LEU A 132 -1.19 -8.68 2.06
CA LEU A 132 -1.32 -9.39 0.78
C LEU A 132 0.01 -10.02 0.33
N SER A 133 1.12 -9.29 0.49
CA SER A 133 2.46 -9.80 0.20
C SER A 133 2.79 -11.03 1.04
N VAL A 134 2.53 -10.99 2.36
CA VAL A 134 2.76 -12.12 3.27
C VAL A 134 1.91 -13.33 2.88
N LEU A 135 0.63 -13.14 2.56
CA LEU A 135 -0.30 -14.21 2.17
C LEU A 135 0.11 -14.87 0.84
N ILE A 136 0.38 -14.07 -0.19
CA ILE A 136 0.81 -14.59 -1.49
C ILE A 136 2.14 -15.34 -1.34
N TRP A 137 3.09 -14.75 -0.62
CA TRP A 137 4.41 -15.35 -0.43
C TRP A 137 4.35 -16.66 0.37
N SER A 138 3.61 -16.69 1.48
CA SER A 138 3.43 -17.92 2.27
C SER A 138 2.73 -19.02 1.46
N GLY A 139 1.70 -18.66 0.66
CA GLY A 139 1.04 -19.58 -0.26
C GLY A 139 2.02 -20.20 -1.28
N LEU A 140 2.89 -19.39 -1.87
CA LEU A 140 3.93 -19.86 -2.80
C LEU A 140 4.94 -20.80 -2.12
N LEU A 141 5.35 -20.48 -0.89
CA LEU A 141 6.25 -21.35 -0.11
C LEU A 141 5.59 -22.69 0.21
N LEU A 142 4.34 -22.68 0.67
CA LEU A 142 3.57 -23.90 0.96
C LEU A 142 3.35 -24.76 -0.28
N TRP A 143 2.97 -24.13 -1.40
CA TRP A 143 2.80 -24.82 -2.68
C TRP A 143 4.09 -25.51 -3.13
N ARG A 144 5.22 -24.80 -3.02
CA ARG A 144 6.53 -25.35 -3.35
C ARG A 144 6.93 -26.49 -2.41
N ALA A 145 6.71 -26.33 -1.10
CA ALA A 145 6.97 -27.38 -0.12
C ALA A 145 6.14 -28.63 -0.42
N LYS A 146 4.86 -28.48 -0.81
CA LYS A 146 3.98 -29.58 -1.20
C LYS A 146 4.49 -30.32 -2.43
N ARG A 147 4.95 -29.61 -3.47
CA ARG A 147 5.51 -30.22 -4.69
C ARG A 147 6.81 -30.98 -4.46
N HIS A 148 7.60 -30.57 -3.47
CA HIS A 148 8.84 -31.25 -3.12
C HIS A 148 8.67 -32.37 -2.08
N ARG A 149 7.44 -32.67 -1.65
CA ARG A 149 7.20 -33.90 -0.88
C ARG A 149 7.41 -35.08 -1.84
N PRO A 150 8.41 -35.94 -1.61
CA PRO A 150 8.57 -37.13 -2.41
C PRO A 150 7.33 -38.01 -2.26
N ALA A 151 6.84 -38.58 -3.36
CA ALA A 151 5.74 -39.55 -3.40
C ALA A 151 6.08 -40.89 -2.69
N GLY A 152 7.06 -40.89 -1.78
CA GLY A 152 7.71 -42.08 -1.22
C GLY A 152 7.03 -42.70 0.01
N HIS A 153 5.85 -42.23 0.43
CA HIS A 153 5.09 -42.88 1.51
C HIS A 153 3.96 -43.79 1.01
N ALA A 154 3.78 -43.96 -0.30
CA ALA A 154 2.76 -44.87 -0.85
C ALA A 154 3.27 -46.30 -1.12
N VAL A 155 4.54 -46.62 -0.89
CA VAL A 155 5.15 -47.90 -1.38
C VAL A 155 5.50 -48.90 -0.25
N LEU A 156 5.31 -48.56 1.04
CA LEU A 156 5.72 -49.47 2.13
C LEU A 156 4.56 -50.17 2.87
N THR A 157 3.32 -50.07 2.38
CA THR A 157 2.17 -50.78 2.98
C THR A 157 1.65 -51.98 2.18
N GLU A 158 2.26 -52.34 1.04
CA GLU A 158 1.79 -53.49 0.21
C GLU A 158 2.73 -54.70 0.19
N SER A 159 3.88 -54.69 0.89
CA SER A 159 4.84 -55.81 0.90
C SER A 159 4.71 -56.75 2.12
N SER A 160 3.51 -56.91 2.67
CA SER A 160 3.25 -57.91 3.71
C SER A 160 1.83 -58.50 3.58
N ALA A 161 1.62 -59.30 2.54
CA ALA A 161 0.53 -60.26 2.44
C ALA A 161 1.00 -61.43 1.57
#